data_AF-A0A643EUT5-F1
#
_entry.id   AF-A0A643EUT5-F1
#
_cell.length_a   1.000
_cell.length_b   1.000
_cell.length_c   1.000
_cell.angle_alpha   90.00
_cell.angle_beta   90.00
_cell.angle_gamma   90.00
#
_symmetry.space_group_name_H-M   'P 1'
#
loop_
_entity.id
_entity.type
_entity.pdbx_description
1 polymer ?
#
loop_
_entity_poly.entity_id
_entity_poly.type
_entity_poly.pdbx_seq_one_letter_code
_entity_poly.pdbx_strand_id
1 'polypeptide(L)'
;MREPEEIIQAVLEEISGCFGDDTEKNVKELLACGEPGVALEVLCSQLVEFDIAIPFKTKERLGVAAGVMGMEIEELQYLKSL
;
A
#
# COMPACT_ATOMS: atom_id res chain seq x y z
N MET A 1 -12.65 13.48 -3.53
CA MET A 1 -11.43 12.65 -3.71
C MET A 1 -11.08 12.14 -2.32
N ARG A 2 -10.88 10.84 -2.11
CA ARG A 2 -10.40 10.35 -0.80
C ARG A 2 -8.95 10.76 -0.63
N GLU A 3 -8.53 11.01 0.60
CA GLU A 3 -7.13 11.32 0.88
C GLU A 3 -6.27 10.06 0.68
N PRO A 4 -5.02 10.19 0.19
CA PRO A 4 -4.13 9.03 -0.04
C PRO A 4 -4.01 8.15 1.21
N GLU A 5 -3.95 8.76 2.38
CA GLU A 5 -3.90 8.11 3.70
C GLU A 5 -5.10 7.17 3.92
N GLU A 6 -6.32 7.65 3.64
CA GLU A 6 -7.54 6.84 3.77
C GLU A 6 -7.54 5.67 2.78
N ILE A 7 -6.99 5.87 1.58
CA ILE A 7 -6.90 4.81 0.57
C ILE A 7 -5.92 3.74 1.04
N ILE A 8 -4.73 4.13 1.49
CA ILE A 8 -3.68 3.23 1.98
C ILE A 8 -4.18 2.46 3.20
N GLN A 9 -4.77 3.15 4.19
CA GLN A 9 -5.32 2.52 5.38
C GLN A 9 -6.39 1.48 5.02
N ALA A 10 -7.35 1.86 4.17
CA ALA A 10 -8.42 0.94 3.80
C ALA A 10 -7.94 -0.20 2.88
N VAL A 11 -6.80 -0.07 2.20
CA VAL A 11 -6.15 -1.20 1.52
C VAL A 11 -5.49 -2.10 2.56
N LEU A 12 -4.73 -1.53 3.50
CA LEU A 12 -4.04 -2.28 4.55
C LEU A 12 -4.99 -3.11 5.40
N GLU A 13 -6.16 -2.59 5.73
CA GLU A 13 -7.21 -3.32 6.46
C GLU A 13 -7.78 -4.48 5.63
N GLU A 14 -7.93 -4.32 4.32
CA GLU A 14 -8.47 -5.34 3.40
C GLU A 14 -7.53 -6.55 3.25
N ILE A 15 -6.23 -6.29 3.27
CA ILE A 15 -5.17 -7.31 3.19
C ILE A 15 -4.59 -7.65 4.57
N SER A 16 -5.29 -7.27 5.64
CA SER A 16 -4.80 -7.55 6.99
C SER A 16 -4.70 -9.06 7.22
N GLY A 17 -3.61 -9.48 7.87
CA GLY A 17 -3.26 -10.89 8.06
C GLY A 17 -2.60 -11.55 6.85
N CYS A 18 -2.40 -10.85 5.72
CA CYS A 18 -1.54 -11.36 4.64
C CYS A 18 -0.05 -11.25 4.97
N PHE A 19 0.32 -10.32 5.85
CA PHE A 19 1.69 -10.13 6.30
C PHE A 19 2.00 -11.04 7.48
N GLY A 20 3.14 -11.75 7.42
CA GLY A 20 3.64 -12.59 8.51
C GLY A 20 4.54 -11.85 9.50
N ASP A 21 4.70 -10.53 9.33
CA ASP A 21 5.68 -9.69 10.02
C ASP A 21 5.03 -8.37 10.54
N ASP A 22 5.87 -7.40 10.91
CA ASP A 22 5.44 -6.11 11.46
C ASP A 22 4.99 -5.10 10.37
N THR A 23 4.83 -5.50 9.10
CA THR A 23 4.46 -4.58 7.99
C THR A 23 3.23 -3.74 8.32
N GLU A 24 2.15 -4.36 8.81
CA GLU A 24 0.93 -3.62 9.14
C GLU A 24 1.16 -2.53 10.19
N LYS A 25 1.96 -2.84 11.21
CA LYS A 25 2.26 -1.91 12.28
C LYS A 25 3.10 -0.75 11.73
N ASN A 26 4.12 -1.06 10.94
CA ASN A 26 5.01 -0.06 10.34
C ASN A 26 4.25 0.91 9.43
N VAL A 27 3.37 0.39 8.55
CA VAL A 27 2.55 1.24 7.66
C VAL A 27 1.61 2.12 8.48
N LYS A 28 0.97 1.60 9.53
CA LYS A 28 0.10 2.40 10.43
C LYS A 28 0.87 3.50 11.16
N GLU A 29 2.09 3.22 11.63
CA GLU A 29 2.94 4.21 12.28
C GLU A 29 3.37 5.32 11.32
N LEU A 30 3.75 4.98 10.08
CA LEU A 30 4.10 5.97 9.04
C LEU A 30 2.92 6.89 8.69
N LEU A 31 1.71 6.32 8.56
CA LEU A 31 0.50 7.13 8.36
C LEU A 31 0.24 8.06 9.55
N ALA A 32 0.41 7.59 10.78
CA ALA A 32 0.24 8.40 11.99
C ALA A 32 1.29 9.53 12.10
N CYS A 33 2.48 9.35 11.53
CA CYS A 33 3.53 10.36 11.44
C CYS A 33 3.30 11.38 10.31
N GLY A 34 2.27 11.21 9.47
CA GLY A 34 2.02 12.07 8.32
C GLY A 34 2.97 11.79 7.15
N GLU A 35 3.44 10.55 7.02
CA GLU A 35 4.34 10.11 5.95
C GLU A 35 3.65 9.11 4.99
N PRO A 36 2.55 9.48 4.31
CA PRO A 36 1.78 8.56 3.48
C PRO A 36 2.53 8.07 2.24
N GLY A 37 3.47 8.86 1.71
CA GLY A 37 4.32 8.44 0.60
C GLY A 37 5.20 7.26 0.99
N VAL A 38 5.88 7.37 2.13
CA VAL A 38 6.74 6.30 2.67
C VAL A 38 5.88 5.09 3.06
N ALA A 39 4.70 5.32 3.65
CA ALA A 39 3.76 4.25 3.98
C ALA A 39 3.35 3.45 2.73
N LEU A 40 3.08 4.14 1.62
CA LEU A 40 2.73 3.51 0.35
C LEU A 40 3.90 2.74 -0.28
N GLU A 41 5.10 3.32 -0.27
CA GLU A 41 6.32 2.66 -0.74
C GLU A 41 6.56 1.37 0.03
N VAL A 42 6.64 1.44 1.37
CA VAL A 42 6.82 0.27 2.22
C VAL A 42 5.76 -0.78 1.95
N LEU A 43 4.50 -0.39 1.89
CA LEU A 43 3.41 -1.33 1.60
C LEU A 43 3.61 -2.04 0.24
N CYS A 44 3.92 -1.30 -0.83
CA CYS A 44 4.11 -1.89 -2.14
C CYS A 44 5.36 -2.78 -2.20
N SER A 45 6.47 -2.36 -1.60
CA SER A 45 7.69 -3.16 -1.52
C SER A 45 7.45 -4.46 -0.76
N GLN A 46 6.75 -4.45 0.37
CA GLN A 46 6.46 -5.66 1.15
C GLN A 46 5.53 -6.62 0.40
N LEU A 47 4.53 -6.09 -0.33
CA LEU A 47 3.67 -6.91 -1.19
C LEU A 47 4.46 -7.63 -2.28
N VAL A 48 5.46 -6.97 -2.89
CA VAL A 48 6.34 -7.58 -3.89
C VAL A 48 7.32 -8.57 -3.23
N GLU A 49 7.94 -8.18 -2.12
CA GLU A 49 8.96 -8.98 -1.42
C GLU A 49 8.41 -10.32 -0.92
N PHE A 50 7.20 -10.31 -0.36
CA PHE A 50 6.54 -11.52 0.14
C PHE A 50 5.69 -12.24 -0.91
N ASP A 51 5.74 -11.80 -2.17
CA ASP A 51 4.98 -12.38 -3.27
C ASP A 51 3.46 -12.45 -3.01
N ILE A 52 2.93 -11.44 -2.31
CA ILE A 52 1.53 -11.38 -1.88
C ILE A 52 0.67 -10.93 -3.06
N ALA A 53 -0.20 -11.81 -3.52
CA ALA A 53 -1.19 -11.48 -4.54
C ALA A 53 -2.40 -10.78 -3.91
N ILE A 54 -2.76 -9.61 -4.45
CA ILE A 54 -3.89 -8.80 -3.98
C ILE A 54 -4.98 -8.71 -5.05
N PRO A 55 -6.25 -8.43 -4.72
CA PRO A 55 -7.27 -8.21 -5.74
C PRO A 55 -6.89 -7.07 -6.69
N PHE A 56 -7.23 -7.20 -7.98
CA PHE A 56 -6.92 -6.16 -8.98
C PHE A 56 -7.41 -4.76 -8.58
N LYS A 57 -8.60 -4.66 -7.97
CA LYS A 57 -9.15 -3.38 -7.47
C LYS A 57 -8.29 -2.75 -6.38
N THR A 58 -7.67 -3.57 -5.54
CA THR A 58 -6.77 -3.14 -4.46
C THR A 58 -5.51 -2.54 -5.07
N LYS A 59 -4.95 -3.19 -6.10
CA LYS A 59 -3.84 -2.67 -6.90
C LYS A 59 -4.17 -1.32 -7.56
N GLU A 60 -5.34 -1.19 -8.18
CA GLU A 60 -5.80 0.08 -8.77
C GLU A 60 -5.89 1.20 -7.73
N ARG A 61 -6.40 0.90 -6.53
CA ARG A 61 -6.49 1.87 -5.43
C ARG A 61 -5.11 2.37 -4.98
N LEU A 62 -4.12 1.49 -4.87
CA LEU A 62 -2.74 1.88 -4.57
C LEU A 62 -2.15 2.79 -5.67
N GLY A 63 -2.44 2.49 -6.93
CA GLY A 63 -2.07 3.35 -8.06
C GLY A 63 -2.74 4.74 -8.01
N VAL A 64 -4.01 4.81 -7.59
CA VAL A 64 -4.69 6.09 -7.37
C VAL A 64 -4.03 6.89 -6.25
N ALA A 65 -3.66 6.24 -5.13
CA ALA A 65 -2.97 6.91 -4.02
C ALA A 65 -1.63 7.51 -4.48
N ALA A 66 -0.81 6.75 -5.22
CA ALA A 66 0.44 7.24 -5.80
C ALA A 66 0.20 8.43 -6.75
N GLY A 67 -0.80 8.32 -7.64
CA GLY A 67 -1.14 9.37 -8.59
C GLY A 67 -1.62 10.67 -7.93
N VAL A 68 -2.39 10.59 -6.84
CA VAL A 68 -2.82 11.78 -6.08
C VAL A 68 -1.64 12.47 -5.39
N MET A 69 -0.65 11.71 -4.91
CA MET A 69 0.56 12.25 -4.30
C MET A 69 1.60 12.71 -5.33
N GLY A 70 1.38 12.46 -6.63
CA GLY A 70 2.35 12.77 -7.69
C GLY A 70 3.62 11.92 -7.60
N MET A 71 3.51 10.71 -7.04
CA MET A 71 4.62 9.79 -6.83
C MET A 71 4.64 8.70 -7.90
N GLU A 72 5.84 8.30 -8.32
CA GLU A 72 6.06 7.10 -9.11
C GLU A 72 6.54 6.00 -8.17
N ILE A 73 5.71 4.96 -7.98
CA ILE A 73 6.06 3.78 -7.16
C ILE A 73 6.42 2.65 -8.12
N GLU A 74 7.71 2.30 -8.17
CA GLU A 74 8.23 1.27 -9.08
C GLU A 74 7.63 -0.11 -8.80
N GLU A 75 7.21 -0.40 -7.57
CA GLU A 75 6.68 -1.70 -7.18
C GLU A 75 5.27 -1.97 -7.71
N LEU A 76 4.50 -0.92 -8.05
CA LEU A 76 3.14 -1.07 -8.56
C LEU A 76 3.07 -1.91 -9.84
N GLN A 77 4.07 -1.81 -10.73
CA GLN A 77 4.14 -2.65 -11.93
C GLN A 77 4.37 -4.12 -11.61
N TYR A 78 5.04 -4.42 -10.49
CA TYR A 78 5.39 -5.79 -10.08
C TYR A 78 4.34 -6.44 -9.17
N LEU A 79 3.38 -5.68 -8.63
CA LEU A 79 2.31 -6.22 -7.79
C LEU A 79 1.51 -7.32 -8.50
N LYS A 80 1.46 -8.50 -7.89
CA LYS A 80 0.62 -9.61 -8.34
C LYS A 80 -0.85 -9.33 -8.07
N SER A 81 -1.68 -9.65 -9.06
CA SER A 81 -3.15 -9.49 -8.96
C SER A 81 -3.84 -10.85 -8.99
N LEU A 82 -4.85 -11.04 -8.13
CA LEU A 82 -5.81 -12.15 -8.19
C LEU A 82 -6.99 -11.83 -9.12
#